data_AF-A0A173MD47-F1
#
_entry.id   AF-A0A173MD47-F1
#
_cell.length_a   1.000
_cell.length_b   1.000
_cell.length_c   1.000
_cell.angle_alpha   90.00
_cell.angle_beta   90.00
_cell.angle_gamma   90.00
#
_symmetry.space_group_name_H-M   'P 1'
#
loop_
_entity.id
_entity.type
_entity.pdbx_description
1 polymer ?
#
loop_
_entity_poly.entity_id
_entity_poly.type
_entity_poly.pdbx_seq_one_letter_code
_entity_poly.pdbx_strand_id
1 'polypeptide(L)'
;MKFYNQLLTLLQRIKAPTPSFFKKLRAIGLTLMAVSAVIIAATDVLPHIVIQIAKYLAVAGGVLSAVSQTTVDNAVLQAAKQLDE
;
A
#
# COMPACT_ATOMS: atom_id res chain seq x y z
N MET A 1 7.29 12.43 37.57
CA MET A 1 7.63 12.56 36.14
C MET A 1 7.47 11.19 35.44
N LYS A 2 6.27 10.85 34.94
CA LYS A 2 6.01 9.59 34.22
C LYS A 2 5.16 9.87 32.95
N PHE A 3 5.64 10.75 32.09
CA PHE A 3 4.93 11.14 30.86
C PHE A 3 5.77 11.07 29.57
N TYR A 4 7.02 10.61 29.63
CA TYR A 4 7.95 10.68 28.49
C TYR A 4 7.99 9.42 27.58
N ASN A 5 7.30 8.33 27.93
CA ASN A 5 7.52 7.03 27.27
C ASN A 5 6.33 6.48 26.45
N GLN A 6 5.26 7.26 26.24
CA GLN A 6 4.11 6.83 25.41
C GLN A 6 4.28 7.17 23.92
N LEU A 7 5.40 7.80 23.55
CA LEU A 7 5.71 8.17 22.17
C LEU A 7 6.86 7.30 21.68
N LEU A 8 6.60 6.01 21.43
CA LEU A 8 7.46 5.19 20.56
C LEU A 8 7.87 6.08 19.37
N THR A 9 9.15 6.42 19.31
CA THR A 9 9.62 7.55 18.50
C THR A 9 9.26 7.27 17.05
N LEU A 10 8.68 8.24 16.34
CA LEU A 10 8.28 8.13 14.92
C LEU A 10 9.39 7.49 14.07
N LEU A 11 10.65 7.73 14.45
CA LEU A 11 11.85 7.11 13.87
C LEU A 11 11.90 5.57 13.94
N GLN A 12 11.49 4.95 15.05
CA GLN A 12 11.43 3.48 15.18
C GLN A 12 10.31 2.91 14.29
N ARG A 13 9.22 3.66 14.10
CA ARG A 13 8.10 3.30 13.21
C ARG A 13 8.44 3.45 11.71
N ILE A 14 9.29 4.41 11.35
CA ILE A 14 9.77 4.58 9.95
C ILE A 14 10.81 3.49 9.60
N LYS A 15 11.63 3.05 10.56
CA LYS A 15 12.60 1.97 10.38
C LYS A 15 11.98 0.58 10.35
N ALA A 16 10.73 0.43 10.79
CA ALA A 16 9.98 -0.82 10.71
C ALA A 16 9.86 -1.26 9.23
N PRO A 17 10.48 -2.39 8.84
CA PRO A 17 10.49 -2.81 7.45
C PRO A 17 9.07 -3.19 7.03
N THR A 18 8.62 -2.65 5.89
CA THR A 18 7.37 -3.10 5.29
C THR A 18 7.46 -4.59 4.95
N PRO A 19 6.48 -5.42 5.38
CA PRO A 19 6.54 -6.86 5.18
C PRO A 19 6.61 -7.19 3.68
N SER A 20 7.39 -8.22 3.34
CA SER A 20 7.69 -8.58 1.95
C SER A 20 6.44 -8.87 1.11
N PHE A 21 5.35 -9.35 1.74
CA PHE A 21 4.05 -9.57 1.11
C PHE A 21 3.43 -8.26 0.57
N PHE A 22 3.38 -7.20 1.39
CA PHE A 22 2.74 -5.93 0.99
C PHE A 22 3.59 -5.11 0.03
N LYS A 23 4.92 -5.25 0.07
CA LYS A 23 5.81 -4.71 -0.97
C LYS A 23 5.49 -5.28 -2.34
N LYS A 24 5.28 -6.60 -2.43
CA LYS A 24 4.89 -7.27 -3.68
C LYS A 24 3.48 -6.87 -4.11
N LEU A 25 2.53 -6.81 -3.16
CA LEU A 25 1.15 -6.42 -3.46
C LEU A 25 1.04 -4.99 -3.99
N ARG A 26 1.81 -4.04 -3.42
CA ARG A 26 1.93 -2.68 -3.94
C ARG A 26 2.49 -2.65 -5.37
N ALA A 27 3.55 -3.41 -5.64
CA ALA A 27 4.15 -3.46 -6.98
C ALA A 27 3.16 -3.99 -8.03
N ILE A 28 2.37 -5.00 -7.67
CA ILE A 28 1.29 -5.52 -8.53
C ILE A 28 0.19 -4.48 -8.73
N GLY A 29 -0.26 -3.82 -7.66
CA GLY A 29 -1.26 -2.74 -7.75
C GLY A 29 -0.80 -1.58 -8.63
N LEU A 30 0.46 -1.19 -8.53
CA LEU A 30 1.04 -0.07 -9.29
C LEU A 30 1.22 -0.40 -10.78
N THR A 31 1.67 -1.62 -11.09
CA THR A 31 1.79 -2.08 -12.48
C THR A 31 0.42 -2.19 -13.15
N LEU A 32 -0.58 -2.72 -12.45
CA LEU A 32 -1.95 -2.77 -12.94
C LEU A 32 -2.53 -1.38 -13.18
N MET A 33 -2.24 -0.44 -12.28
CA MET A 33 -2.66 0.96 -12.40
C MET A 33 -2.00 1.65 -13.60
N ALA A 34 -0.71 1.40 -13.83
CA ALA A 34 0.01 1.93 -15.00
C ALA A 34 -0.58 1.42 -16.32
N VAL A 35 -0.86 0.11 -16.42
CA VAL A 35 -1.51 -0.48 -17.61
C VAL A 35 -2.90 0.12 -17.82
N SER A 36 -3.68 0.26 -16.75
CA SER A 36 -5.01 0.87 -16.81
C SER A 36 -4.96 2.33 -17.28
N ALA A 37 -3.98 3.10 -16.81
CA ALA A 37 -3.79 4.49 -17.21
C ALA A 37 -3.46 4.64 -18.70
N VAL A 38 -2.61 3.75 -19.25
CA VAL A 38 -2.30 3.74 -20.69
C VAL A 38 -3.54 3.40 -21.52
N ILE A 39 -4.34 2.43 -21.08
CA ILE A 39 -5.59 2.06 -21.78
C ILE A 39 -6.59 3.21 -21.77
N ILE A 40 -6.75 3.90 -20.64
CA ILE A 40 -7.65 5.05 -20.52
C ILE A 40 -7.15 6.24 -21.34
N ALA A 41 -5.84 6.43 -21.49
CA ALA A 41 -5.30 7.49 -22.36
C ALA A 41 -5.59 7.25 -23.85
N ALA A 42 -5.78 5.99 -24.26
CA ALA A 42 -6.07 5.60 -25.64
C ALA A 42 -7.59 5.50 -25.92
N THR A 43 -8.41 6.37 -25.31
CA THR A 43 -9.89 6.32 -25.45
C THR A 43 -10.41 6.47 -26.87
N ASP A 44 -9.62 7.07 -27.76
CA ASP A 44 -10.07 7.44 -29.12
C ASP A 44 -10.09 6.24 -30.09
N VAL A 45 -9.34 5.18 -29.78
CA VAL A 45 -9.12 4.04 -30.69
C VAL A 45 -9.74 2.73 -30.18
N LEU A 46 -10.20 2.71 -28.92
CA LEU A 46 -10.58 1.48 -28.22
C LEU A 46 -12.09 1.33 -28.01
N PRO A 47 -12.63 0.10 -28.12
CA PRO A 47 -14.04 -0.18 -27.81
C PRO A 47 -14.38 0.13 -26.35
N HIS A 48 -15.59 0.66 -26.12
CA HIS A 48 -16.07 1.09 -24.80
C HIS A 48 -15.96 0.02 -23.70
N ILE A 49 -16.14 -1.27 -24.05
CA ILE A 49 -16.01 -2.40 -23.11
C ILE A 49 -14.61 -2.44 -22.48
N VAL A 50 -13.55 -2.20 -23.27
CA VAL A 50 -12.17 -2.27 -22.79
C VAL A 50 -11.87 -1.14 -21.81
N ILE A 51 -12.39 0.05 -22.10
CA ILE A 51 -12.25 1.24 -21.23
C ILE A 51 -12.96 1.00 -19.88
N GLN A 52 -14.13 0.36 -19.87
CA GLN A 52 -14.84 0.03 -18.62
C GLN A 52 -14.05 -0.95 -17.76
N ILE A 53 -13.49 -2.01 -18.37
CA ILE A 53 -12.62 -2.95 -17.66
C ILE A 53 -11.40 -2.23 -17.06
N ALA A 54 -10.75 -1.35 -17.83
CA ALA A 54 -9.61 -0.57 -17.36
C ALA A 54 -9.94 0.34 -16.17
N LYS A 55 -11.14 0.93 -16.13
CA LYS A 55 -11.59 1.74 -14.98
C LYS A 55 -11.69 0.91 -13.70
N TYR A 56 -12.26 -0.30 -13.76
CA TYR A 56 -12.33 -1.19 -12.60
C TYR A 56 -10.94 -1.66 -12.15
N LEU A 57 -10.05 -1.97 -13.10
CA LEU A 57 -8.65 -2.31 -12.80
C LEU A 57 -7.91 -1.15 -12.13
N ALA A 58 -8.13 0.08 -12.57
CA ALA A 58 -7.56 1.27 -11.95
C ALA A 58 -8.02 1.46 -10.50
N VAL A 59 -9.32 1.25 -10.23
CA VAL A 59 -9.88 1.32 -8.87
C VAL A 59 -9.28 0.22 -7.99
N ALA A 60 -9.23 -1.03 -8.48
CA ALA A 60 -8.65 -2.14 -7.74
C ALA A 60 -7.16 -1.91 -7.44
N GLY A 61 -6.37 -1.47 -8.43
CA GLY A 61 -4.96 -1.14 -8.28
C GLY A 61 -4.71 -0.01 -7.28
N GLY A 62 -5.58 1.01 -7.27
CA GLY A 62 -5.54 2.12 -6.32
C GLY A 62 -5.81 1.66 -4.88
N VAL A 63 -6.87 0.89 -4.64
CA VAL A 63 -7.21 0.34 -3.32
C VAL A 63 -6.09 -0.58 -2.80
N LEU A 64 -5.60 -1.50 -3.64
CA LEU A 64 -4.50 -2.40 -3.28
C LEU A 64 -3.23 -1.63 -2.91
N SER A 65 -2.90 -0.57 -3.66
CA SER A 65 -1.72 0.27 -3.40
C SER A 65 -1.87 1.10 -2.12
N ALA A 66 -3.07 1.58 -1.80
CA ALA A 66 -3.36 2.32 -0.57
C ALA A 66 -3.31 1.40 0.66
N VAL A 67 -4.01 0.26 0.62
CA VAL A 67 -4.05 -0.71 1.73
C VAL A 67 -2.67 -1.29 2.02
N SER A 68 -1.85 -1.51 0.98
CA SER A 68 -0.47 -1.99 1.15
C SER A 68 0.46 -0.97 1.81
N GLN A 69 0.10 0.32 1.80
CA GLN A 69 0.85 1.38 2.48
C GLN A 69 0.40 1.56 3.93
N THR A 70 -0.88 1.29 4.22
CA THR A 70 -1.44 1.40 5.56
C THR A 70 -1.09 0.21 6.45
N THR A 71 -0.69 -0.92 5.88
CA THR A 71 -0.32 -2.10 6.68
C THR A 71 1.04 -1.92 7.34
N VAL A 72 1.04 -2.03 8.67
CA VAL A 72 2.23 -2.06 9.52
C VAL A 72 2.51 -3.50 9.94
N ASP A 73 3.77 -3.90 9.99
CA ASP A 73 4.15 -5.28 10.33
C ASP A 73 3.76 -5.65 11.78
N ASN A 74 3.09 -6.79 11.98
CA ASN A 74 2.73 -7.30 13.31
C ASN A 74 3.98 -7.65 14.14
N ALA A 75 5.10 -7.99 13.50
CA ALA A 75 6.37 -8.22 14.20
C ALA A 75 6.89 -6.95 14.90
N VAL A 76 6.59 -5.77 14.32
CA VAL A 76 6.94 -4.47 14.92
C VAL A 76 6.03 -4.14 16.10
N LEU A 77 4.76 -4.56 16.03
CA LEU A 77 3.81 -4.45 17.15
C LEU A 77 4.20 -5.37 18.32
N GLN A 78 4.77 -6.54 18.06
CA GLN A 78 5.23 -7.48 19.10
C GLN A 78 6.59 -7.11 19.68
N ALA A 79 7.56 -6.66 18.87
CA ALA A 79 8.84 -6.15 19.36
C ALA A 79 8.66 -4.91 20.27
N ALA A 80 7.65 -4.08 19.99
CA ALA A 80 7.25 -2.99 20.88
C ALA A 80 6.62 -3.46 22.19
N LYS A 81 5.97 -4.64 22.21
CA LYS A 81 5.38 -5.25 23.41
C LYS A 81 6.40 -5.97 24.29
N GLN A 82 7.43 -6.58 23.71
CA GLN A 82 8.46 -7.35 24.42
C GLN A 82 9.56 -6.49 25.07
N LEU A 83 9.65 -5.22 24.72
CA LEU A 83 10.54 -4.26 25.38
C LEU A 83 9.87 -3.54 26.57
N ASP A 84 8.55 -3.72 26.73
CA ASP A 84 7.76 -3.23 27.87
C ASP A 84 7.52 -4.33 28.94
N GLU A 85 8.08 -5.54 28.76
CA GLU A 85 8.12 -6.62 29.76
C GLU A 85 9.52 -6.77 30.38
#